data_AF-A0AAV1IXQ6-F1
#
_entry.id   AF-A0AAV1IXQ6-F1
#
_cell.length_a   1.000
_cell.length_b   1.000
_cell.length_c   1.000
_cell.angle_alpha   90.00
_cell.angle_beta   90.00
_cell.angle_gamma   90.00
#
_symmetry.space_group_name_H-M   'P 1'
#
loop_
_entity.id
_entity.type
_entity.pdbx_description
1 polymer ?
#
loop_
_entity_poly.entity_id
_entity_poly.type
_entity_poly.pdbx_seq_one_letter_code
_entity_poly.pdbx_strand_id
1 'polypeptide(L)'
;MSKSNMRAGYKELVVSSSHDLNYKQKVFREIAFEAELDRHIVPECEDQARMQCGEEPDNRWNAVKELRNLILERGECNPPRLDDAFLLRFLRARRSVPARAHRLLVRYCKFREENPELWKGVYWYGLARLGDIFEGVLYDRPDVGRLIIARLGQWNPDVFPADDLVRGCLLLLEVGIMQPKLQVLGGTAILDCEGMTLKHMRQLSPSIAVKVMNVMGFAFPLHQRGVHIVNCSRVLEKLFYLFRRFAPASDLWDKVFFHRENYVSLQKHIDPECLPERYGGFRQSVTLGEWLTAIKMYKRDDFDADISSIGYAI
;
A
#
# COMPACT_ATOMS: atom_id res chain seq x y z
N MET A 1 46.40 -24.79 -27.67
CA MET A 1 45.59 -23.63 -27.24
C MET A 1 45.58 -23.60 -25.72
N SER A 2 46.15 -22.55 -25.11
CA SER A 2 46.49 -22.51 -23.67
C SER A 2 45.26 -22.36 -22.77
N LYS A 3 45.37 -22.88 -21.53
CA LYS A 3 44.38 -22.75 -20.44
C LYS A 3 43.98 -21.29 -20.10
N SER A 4 44.70 -20.29 -20.61
CA SER A 4 44.37 -18.86 -20.43
C SER A 4 43.17 -18.42 -21.28
N ASN A 5 43.01 -18.95 -22.51
CA ASN A 5 41.91 -18.55 -23.40
C ASN A 5 40.55 -19.10 -22.95
N MET A 6 40.53 -20.23 -22.24
CA MET A 6 39.31 -20.85 -21.73
C MET A 6 38.74 -20.10 -20.50
N ARG A 7 39.59 -19.49 -19.67
CA ARG A 7 39.16 -18.64 -18.54
C ARG A 7 38.68 -17.25 -18.97
N ALA A 8 39.21 -16.71 -20.07
CA ALA A 8 38.76 -15.44 -20.64
C ALA A 8 37.33 -15.57 -21.23
N GLY A 9 37.08 -16.61 -22.04
CA GLY A 9 35.75 -16.86 -22.61
C GLY A 9 34.68 -17.16 -21.56
N TYR A 10 35.03 -17.82 -20.45
CA TYR A 10 34.08 -18.04 -19.34
C TYR A 10 33.75 -16.74 -18.58
N LYS A 11 34.71 -15.84 -18.40
CA LYS A 11 34.46 -14.52 -17.80
C LYS A 11 33.61 -13.65 -18.73
N GLU A 12 33.87 -13.64 -20.03
CA GLU A 12 33.06 -12.90 -21.00
C GLU A 12 31.63 -13.43 -21.13
N LEU A 13 31.42 -14.75 -21.10
CA LEU A 13 30.09 -15.37 -21.09
C LEU A 13 29.29 -15.07 -19.80
N VAL A 14 29.95 -15.05 -18.63
CA VAL A 14 29.31 -14.71 -17.35
C VAL A 14 29.03 -13.21 -17.22
N VAL A 15 29.91 -12.35 -17.76
CA VAL A 15 29.68 -10.90 -17.83
C VAL A 15 28.57 -10.58 -18.84
N SER A 16 28.53 -11.25 -19.99
CA SER A 16 27.47 -11.11 -20.99
C SER A 16 26.12 -11.58 -20.47
N SER A 17 26.05 -12.71 -19.74
CA SER A 17 24.79 -13.22 -19.19
C SER A 17 24.29 -12.38 -18.03
N SER A 18 25.17 -11.88 -17.15
CA SER A 18 24.79 -10.96 -16.07
C SER A 18 24.36 -9.58 -16.58
N HIS A 19 25.00 -9.07 -17.64
CA HIS A 19 24.59 -7.82 -18.27
C HIS A 19 23.21 -7.93 -18.93
N ASP A 20 22.94 -9.05 -19.62
CA ASP A 20 21.65 -9.33 -20.26
C ASP A 20 20.53 -9.62 -19.25
N LEU A 21 20.83 -10.28 -18.13
CA LEU A 21 19.91 -10.46 -16.99
C LEU A 21 19.57 -9.12 -16.32
N ASN A 22 20.57 -8.29 -16.06
CA ASN A 22 20.36 -6.95 -15.47
C ASN A 22 19.57 -6.04 -16.42
N TYR A 23 19.83 -6.12 -17.72
CA TYR A 23 19.08 -5.38 -18.73
C TYR A 23 17.62 -5.84 -18.79
N LYS A 24 17.36 -7.16 -18.85
CA LYS A 24 15.99 -7.71 -18.84
C LYS A 24 15.23 -7.35 -17.57
N GLN A 25 15.88 -7.40 -16.41
CA GLN A 25 15.27 -6.97 -15.15
C GLN A 25 14.95 -5.47 -15.16
N LYS A 26 15.82 -4.62 -15.72
CA LYS A 26 15.56 -3.19 -15.87
C LYS A 26 14.38 -2.91 -16.79
N VAL A 27 14.33 -3.53 -17.96
CA VAL A 27 13.21 -3.38 -18.92
C VAL A 27 11.90 -3.88 -18.32
N PHE A 28 11.91 -5.02 -17.63
CA PHE A 28 10.71 -5.52 -16.95
C PHE A 28 10.23 -4.55 -15.86
N ARG A 29 11.15 -3.94 -15.11
CA ARG A 29 10.82 -2.91 -14.11
C ARG A 29 10.21 -1.68 -14.76
N GLU A 30 10.76 -1.19 -15.87
CA GLU A 30 10.21 -0.04 -16.60
C GLU A 30 8.79 -0.33 -17.09
N ILE A 31 8.55 -1.48 -17.72
CA ILE A 31 7.21 -1.92 -18.15
C ILE A 31 6.26 -2.04 -16.95
N ALA A 32 6.72 -2.61 -15.84
CA ALA A 32 5.91 -2.73 -14.63
C ALA A 32 5.52 -1.34 -14.10
N PHE A 33 6.42 -0.36 -14.08
CA PHE A 33 6.12 1.00 -13.65
C PHE A 33 5.18 1.74 -14.59
N GLU A 34 5.30 1.54 -15.90
CA GLU A 34 4.32 2.08 -16.86
C GLU A 34 2.93 1.46 -16.62
N ALA A 35 2.87 0.15 -16.38
CA ALA A 35 1.63 -0.55 -16.03
C ALA A 35 1.04 -0.09 -14.68
N GLU A 36 1.86 0.26 -13.69
CA GLU A 36 1.39 0.84 -12.41
C GLU A 36 0.63 2.16 -12.58
N LEU A 37 0.87 2.86 -13.68
CA LEU A 37 0.22 4.13 -14.00
C LEU A 37 -0.95 3.96 -14.97
N ASP A 38 -1.21 2.73 -15.40
CA ASP A 38 -2.40 2.39 -16.15
C ASP A 38 -3.64 2.40 -15.24
N ARG A 39 -4.68 3.10 -15.69
CA ARG A 39 -5.94 3.30 -14.98
C ARG A 39 -7.10 2.53 -15.64
N HIS A 40 -6.84 1.70 -16.64
CA HIS A 40 -7.88 0.90 -17.29
C HIS A 40 -8.27 -0.33 -16.47
N ILE A 41 -9.56 -0.68 -16.52
CA ILE A 41 -10.08 -1.92 -15.93
C ILE A 41 -9.95 -3.01 -16.99
N VAL A 42 -9.21 -4.09 -16.66
CA VAL A 42 -9.10 -5.27 -17.52
C VAL A 42 -10.21 -6.29 -17.21
N PRO A 43 -10.62 -7.16 -18.15
CA PRO A 43 -11.73 -8.10 -17.96
C PRO A 43 -11.58 -9.02 -16.73
N GLU A 44 -10.38 -9.53 -16.45
CA GLU A 44 -10.11 -10.33 -15.24
C GLU A 44 -10.44 -9.56 -13.95
N CYS A 45 -10.23 -8.25 -13.94
CA CYS A 45 -10.58 -7.41 -12.80
C CYS A 45 -12.10 -7.17 -12.69
N GLU A 46 -12.87 -7.24 -13.77
CA GLU A 46 -14.34 -7.14 -13.72
C GLU A 46 -14.96 -8.32 -12.97
N ASP A 47 -14.48 -9.53 -13.22
CA ASP A 47 -14.96 -10.71 -12.48
C ASP A 47 -14.59 -10.65 -11.01
N GLN A 48 -13.37 -10.21 -10.68
CA GLN A 48 -12.98 -9.95 -9.30
C GLN A 48 -13.78 -8.80 -8.68
N ALA A 49 -14.13 -7.75 -9.43
CA ALA A 49 -14.97 -6.66 -8.95
C ALA A 49 -16.38 -7.16 -8.60
N ARG A 50 -16.95 -8.04 -9.42
CA ARG A 50 -18.23 -8.70 -9.11
C ARG A 50 -18.13 -9.52 -7.82
N MET A 51 -17.15 -10.43 -7.74
CA MET A 51 -17.01 -11.36 -6.61
C MET A 51 -16.65 -10.66 -5.29
N GLN A 52 -15.72 -9.72 -5.34
CA GLN A 52 -15.12 -9.12 -4.15
C GLN A 52 -15.79 -7.80 -3.75
N CYS A 53 -16.24 -7.03 -4.74
CA CYS A 53 -16.83 -5.71 -4.55
C CYS A 53 -18.34 -5.66 -4.84
N GLY A 54 -18.99 -6.78 -5.21
CA GLY A 54 -20.42 -6.78 -5.56
C GLY A 54 -20.76 -5.78 -6.67
N GLU A 55 -19.78 -5.47 -7.52
CA GLU A 55 -19.90 -4.45 -8.55
C GLU A 55 -20.44 -5.09 -9.83
N GLU A 56 -21.70 -4.81 -10.16
CA GLU A 56 -22.27 -5.19 -11.45
C GLU A 56 -22.00 -4.09 -12.49
N PRO A 57 -21.38 -4.41 -13.65
CA PRO A 57 -21.03 -3.40 -14.66
C PRO A 57 -22.20 -2.50 -15.06
N ASP A 58 -23.40 -3.08 -15.23
CA ASP A 58 -24.61 -2.36 -15.65
C ASP A 58 -25.16 -1.42 -14.57
N ASN A 59 -24.86 -1.68 -13.29
CA ASN A 59 -25.35 -0.87 -12.16
C ASN A 59 -24.28 0.09 -11.58
N ARG A 60 -23.04 -0.01 -12.05
CA ARG A 60 -21.89 0.80 -11.58
C ARG A 60 -22.21 2.29 -11.50
N TRP A 61 -22.70 2.86 -12.60
CA TRP A 61 -22.93 4.30 -12.70
C TRP A 61 -24.15 4.77 -11.89
N ASN A 62 -25.15 3.90 -11.72
CA ASN A 62 -26.27 4.16 -10.82
C ASN A 62 -25.81 4.24 -9.37
N ALA A 63 -24.94 3.31 -8.94
CA ALA A 63 -24.38 3.33 -7.59
C ALA A 63 -23.51 4.58 -7.34
N VAL A 64 -22.74 5.02 -8.33
CA VAL A 64 -21.98 6.28 -8.27
C VAL A 64 -22.90 7.49 -8.13
N LYS A 65 -23.96 7.56 -8.94
CA LYS A 65 -24.96 8.63 -8.87
C LYS A 65 -25.67 8.65 -7.52
N GLU A 66 -26.08 7.50 -7.02
CA GLU A 66 -26.73 7.38 -5.71
C GLU A 66 -25.81 7.82 -4.58
N LEU A 67 -24.53 7.38 -4.58
CA LEU A 67 -23.56 7.84 -3.59
C LEU A 67 -23.37 9.36 -3.65
N ARG A 68 -23.24 9.93 -4.85
CA ARG A 68 -23.12 11.39 -5.03
C ARG A 68 -24.33 12.13 -4.46
N ASN A 69 -25.54 11.67 -4.75
CA ASN A 69 -26.76 12.25 -4.21
C ASN A 69 -26.79 12.16 -2.68
N LEU A 70 -26.46 11.00 -2.10
CA LEU A 70 -26.41 10.81 -0.64
C LEU A 70 -25.45 11.80 0.04
N ILE A 71 -24.28 12.06 -0.56
CA ILE A 71 -23.31 13.03 -0.03
C ILE A 71 -23.93 14.43 0.03
N LEU A 72 -24.57 14.86 -1.07
CA LEU A 72 -25.16 16.19 -1.20
C LEU A 72 -26.39 16.37 -0.30
N GLU A 73 -27.27 15.36 -0.24
CA GLU A 73 -28.51 15.40 0.54
C GLU A 73 -28.25 15.41 2.05
N ARG A 74 -27.26 14.64 2.51
CA ARG A 74 -26.97 14.51 3.95
C ARG A 74 -26.06 15.60 4.49
N GLY A 75 -25.12 16.09 3.68
CA GLY A 75 -24.16 17.12 4.09
C GLY A 75 -23.27 16.73 5.28
N GLU A 76 -23.09 15.42 5.54
CA GLU A 76 -22.31 14.90 6.68
C GLU A 76 -20.79 15.03 6.50
N CYS A 77 -20.31 15.26 5.28
CA CYS A 77 -18.89 15.42 4.96
C CYS A 77 -18.66 16.25 3.70
N ASN A 78 -17.45 16.81 3.54
CA ASN A 78 -17.03 17.54 2.36
C ASN A 78 -15.79 16.86 1.72
N PRO A 79 -15.99 15.86 0.85
CA PRO A 79 -14.88 15.14 0.23
C PRO A 79 -14.08 16.05 -0.72
N PRO A 80 -12.76 15.81 -0.87
CA PRO A 80 -11.92 16.61 -1.76
C PRO A 80 -12.31 16.50 -3.25
N ARG A 81 -13.03 15.43 -3.61
CA ARG A 81 -13.41 15.07 -4.97
C ARG A 81 -14.77 14.39 -4.99
N LEU A 82 -15.48 14.55 -6.11
CA LEU A 82 -16.79 13.95 -6.37
C LEU A 82 -16.91 13.32 -7.76
N ASP A 83 -15.79 13.24 -8.50
CA ASP A 83 -15.74 12.54 -9.79
C ASP A 83 -15.91 11.02 -9.61
N ASP A 84 -16.31 10.37 -10.69
CA ASP A 84 -16.66 8.95 -10.67
C ASP A 84 -15.49 8.06 -10.21
N ALA A 85 -14.27 8.35 -10.65
CA ALA A 85 -13.09 7.57 -10.31
C ALA A 85 -12.77 7.65 -8.80
N PHE A 86 -12.98 8.80 -8.17
CA PHE A 86 -12.83 8.95 -6.73
C PHE A 86 -13.93 8.20 -5.96
N LEU A 87 -15.20 8.36 -6.36
CA LEU A 87 -16.33 7.73 -5.66
C LEU A 87 -16.33 6.19 -5.77
N LEU A 88 -15.85 5.65 -6.90
CA LEU A 88 -15.71 4.19 -7.09
C LEU A 88 -14.80 3.54 -6.05
N ARG A 89 -13.77 4.23 -5.53
CA ARG A 89 -12.89 3.72 -4.46
C ARG A 89 -13.70 3.30 -3.24
N PHE A 90 -14.65 4.14 -2.83
CA PHE A 90 -15.49 3.93 -1.65
C PHE A 90 -16.57 2.88 -1.89
N LEU A 91 -17.15 2.87 -3.09
CA LEU A 91 -18.12 1.85 -3.50
C LEU A 91 -17.46 0.47 -3.48
N ARG A 92 -16.33 0.29 -4.17
CA ARG A 92 -15.59 -0.97 -4.22
C ARG A 92 -15.21 -1.48 -2.84
N ALA A 93 -14.66 -0.60 -2.00
CA ALA A 93 -14.32 -0.93 -0.62
C ALA A 93 -15.54 -1.36 0.24
N ARG A 94 -16.77 -1.05 -0.17
CA ARG A 94 -18.00 -1.29 0.60
C ARG A 94 -19.06 -2.07 -0.17
N ARG A 95 -18.60 -3.00 -1.01
CA ARG A 95 -19.41 -3.94 -1.80
C ARG A 95 -20.44 -3.26 -2.70
N SER A 96 -20.07 -2.11 -3.26
CA SER A 96 -20.89 -1.29 -4.14
C SER A 96 -22.24 -0.87 -3.54
N VAL A 97 -22.34 -0.81 -2.22
CA VAL A 97 -23.55 -0.36 -1.50
C VAL A 97 -23.39 1.13 -1.14
N PRO A 98 -24.13 2.06 -1.79
CA PRO A 98 -23.94 3.50 -1.62
C PRO A 98 -24.03 3.98 -0.17
N ALA A 99 -25.02 3.51 0.59
CA ALA A 99 -25.15 3.85 2.01
C ALA A 99 -23.95 3.39 2.88
N ARG A 100 -23.28 2.27 2.53
CA ARG A 100 -22.08 1.81 3.25
C ARG A 100 -20.84 2.60 2.81
N ALA A 101 -20.74 2.91 1.52
CA ALA A 101 -19.70 3.75 0.95
C ALA A 101 -19.75 5.17 1.55
N HIS A 102 -20.94 5.76 1.69
CA HIS A 102 -21.14 7.06 2.34
C HIS A 102 -20.60 7.06 3.78
N ARG A 103 -20.92 6.05 4.60
CA ARG A 103 -20.38 5.94 5.98
C ARG A 103 -18.86 5.79 6.03
N LEU A 104 -18.25 5.16 5.03
CA LEU A 104 -16.79 5.13 4.91
C LEU A 104 -16.25 6.51 4.53
N LEU A 105 -16.87 7.19 3.56
CA LEU A 105 -16.46 8.50 3.10
C LEU A 105 -16.53 9.55 4.22
N VAL A 106 -17.57 9.50 5.06
CA VAL A 106 -17.68 10.37 6.25
C VAL A 106 -16.51 10.12 7.20
N ARG A 107 -16.14 8.86 7.47
CA ARG A 107 -14.96 8.53 8.30
C ARG A 107 -13.65 8.98 7.66
N TYR A 108 -13.51 8.82 6.35
CA TYR A 108 -12.37 9.31 5.58
C TYR A 108 -12.22 10.82 5.71
N CYS A 109 -13.29 11.59 5.48
CA CYS A 109 -13.26 13.04 5.58
C CYS A 109 -12.99 13.50 7.01
N LYS A 110 -13.64 12.89 8.01
CA LYS A 110 -13.39 13.19 9.43
C LYS A 110 -11.93 12.93 9.82
N PHE A 111 -11.38 11.77 9.46
CA PHE A 111 -9.97 11.47 9.68
C PHE A 111 -9.08 12.53 9.03
N ARG A 112 -9.51 13.04 7.86
CA ARG A 112 -8.81 14.09 7.13
C ARG A 112 -8.93 15.51 7.71
N GLU A 113 -10.00 15.79 8.40
CA GLU A 113 -10.18 17.06 9.11
C GLU A 113 -9.39 17.06 10.42
N GLU A 114 -9.33 15.91 11.10
CA GLU A 114 -8.67 15.76 12.41
C GLU A 114 -7.14 15.66 12.33
N ASN A 115 -6.57 15.29 11.19
CA ASN A 115 -5.12 15.04 11.04
C ASN A 115 -4.49 15.76 9.82
N PRO A 116 -4.76 17.06 9.59
CA PRO A 116 -4.36 17.76 8.37
C PRO A 116 -2.86 17.72 8.10
N GLU A 117 -2.03 17.55 9.15
CA GLU A 117 -0.58 17.42 9.06
C GLU A 117 -0.11 16.20 8.26
N LEU A 118 -0.98 15.23 7.97
CA LEU A 118 -0.63 14.01 7.24
C LEU A 118 -0.64 14.17 5.70
N TRP A 119 -1.26 15.22 5.16
CA TRP A 119 -1.30 15.48 3.71
C TRP A 119 -1.20 16.95 3.34
N LYS A 120 -1.78 17.87 4.13
CA LYS A 120 -1.93 19.26 3.73
C LYS A 120 -0.56 19.93 3.61
N GLY A 121 -0.17 20.30 2.39
CA GLY A 121 1.12 20.93 2.10
C GLY A 121 2.31 19.97 2.19
N VAL A 122 2.08 18.66 2.34
CA VAL A 122 3.15 17.66 2.28
C VAL A 122 3.56 17.51 0.82
N TYR A 123 4.83 17.83 0.51
CA TYR A 123 5.39 17.57 -0.81
C TYR A 123 5.51 16.06 -1.04
N TRP A 124 4.70 15.52 -1.95
CA TRP A 124 4.55 14.08 -2.10
C TRP A 124 5.88 13.39 -2.45
N TYR A 125 6.65 13.93 -3.39
CA TYR A 125 7.94 13.35 -3.78
C TYR A 125 9.00 13.51 -2.67
N GLY A 126 8.83 14.48 -1.77
CA GLY A 126 9.69 14.65 -0.60
C GLY A 126 9.65 13.46 0.36
N LEU A 127 8.64 12.60 0.27
CA LEU A 127 8.54 11.34 1.05
C LEU A 127 9.42 10.21 0.48
N ALA A 128 10.03 10.39 -0.70
CA ALA A 128 11.06 9.46 -1.22
C ALA A 128 12.26 9.31 -0.26
N ARG A 129 12.47 10.28 0.64
CA ARG A 129 13.47 10.21 1.72
C ARG A 129 13.25 9.06 2.71
N LEU A 130 12.04 8.48 2.76
CA LEU A 130 11.72 7.32 3.58
C LEU A 130 12.10 6.00 2.89
N GLY A 131 12.74 6.06 1.73
CA GLY A 131 12.95 4.99 0.74
C GLY A 131 13.02 3.57 1.30
N ASP A 132 14.04 3.26 2.09
CA ASP A 132 14.31 1.88 2.55
C ASP A 132 13.42 1.40 3.71
N ILE A 133 12.59 2.29 4.26
CA ILE A 133 11.64 1.95 5.34
C ILE A 133 10.41 1.26 4.75
N PHE A 134 10.03 1.59 3.52
CA PHE A 134 8.89 0.98 2.84
C PHE A 134 9.30 0.32 1.54
N GLU A 135 8.79 -0.87 1.29
CA GLU A 135 8.98 -1.62 0.06
C GLU A 135 7.63 -2.19 -0.40
N GLY A 136 7.50 -2.51 -1.68
CA GLY A 136 6.32 -3.17 -2.24
C GLY A 136 6.70 -4.24 -3.25
N VAL A 137 5.81 -5.20 -3.48
CA VAL A 137 5.97 -6.17 -4.57
C VAL A 137 4.97 -5.82 -5.67
N LEU A 138 5.47 -5.57 -6.88
CA LEU A 138 4.65 -5.29 -8.06
C LEU A 138 4.06 -6.58 -8.66
N TYR A 139 3.39 -7.35 -7.81
CA TYR A 139 2.65 -8.56 -8.16
C TYR A 139 1.37 -8.58 -7.33
N ASP A 140 0.22 -8.72 -7.99
CA ASP A 140 -1.07 -8.82 -7.32
C ASP A 140 -1.62 -10.21 -7.46
N ARG A 141 -2.20 -10.72 -6.38
CA ARG A 141 -2.96 -11.96 -6.40
C ARG A 141 -4.33 -11.75 -5.76
N PRO A 142 -5.43 -12.31 -6.30
CA PRO A 142 -6.77 -11.97 -5.80
C PRO A 142 -7.03 -12.23 -4.30
N ASP A 143 -6.38 -13.22 -3.72
CA ASP A 143 -6.50 -13.59 -2.31
C ASP A 143 -5.56 -12.79 -1.38
N VAL A 144 -4.41 -12.32 -1.89
CA VAL A 144 -3.38 -11.56 -1.14
C VAL A 144 -3.47 -10.05 -1.38
N GLY A 145 -3.95 -9.61 -2.53
CA GLY A 145 -3.83 -8.24 -3.03
C GLY A 145 -2.37 -7.86 -3.35
N ARG A 146 -2.08 -6.55 -3.34
CA ARG A 146 -0.71 -6.01 -3.39
C ARG A 146 -0.02 -6.14 -2.04
N LEU A 147 1.23 -6.59 -2.04
CA LEU A 147 2.06 -6.63 -0.84
C LEU A 147 2.78 -5.28 -0.61
N ILE A 148 2.60 -4.72 0.59
CA ILE A 148 3.34 -3.55 1.10
C ILE A 148 4.11 -3.99 2.33
N ILE A 149 5.38 -3.62 2.43
CA ILE A 149 6.29 -4.02 3.51
C ILE A 149 6.81 -2.75 4.19
N ALA A 150 6.71 -2.68 5.51
CA ALA A 150 7.33 -1.65 6.33
C ALA A 150 8.44 -2.26 7.19
N ARG A 151 9.69 -1.90 6.91
CA ARG A 151 10.88 -2.33 7.66
C ARG A 151 11.17 -1.33 8.78
N LEU A 152 10.47 -1.49 9.88
CA LEU A 152 10.40 -0.51 10.95
C LEU A 152 11.74 -0.30 11.68
N GLY A 153 12.67 -1.26 11.65
CA GLY A 153 14.01 -1.07 12.20
C GLY A 153 14.98 -0.27 11.32
N GLN A 154 14.61 0.05 10.07
CA GLN A 154 15.39 0.96 9.22
C GLN A 154 15.06 2.44 9.47
N TRP A 155 13.95 2.70 10.17
CA TRP A 155 13.57 4.03 10.54
C TRP A 155 14.45 4.56 11.68
N ASN A 156 15.02 5.76 11.52
CA ASN A 156 15.69 6.45 12.62
C ASN A 156 14.72 7.42 13.33
N PRO A 157 14.30 7.14 14.58
CA PRO A 157 13.35 7.97 15.31
C PRO A 157 13.84 9.37 15.69
N ASP A 158 15.15 9.63 15.63
CA ASP A 158 15.70 10.97 15.90
C ASP A 158 15.65 11.88 14.67
N VAL A 159 15.53 11.28 13.48
CA VAL A 159 15.57 12.01 12.20
C VAL A 159 14.16 12.24 11.68
N PHE A 160 13.31 11.21 11.74
CA PHE A 160 11.93 11.29 11.26
C PHE A 160 10.95 10.99 12.40
N PRO A 161 9.92 11.83 12.61
CA PRO A 161 8.85 11.51 13.55
C PRO A 161 8.01 10.34 13.04
N ALA A 162 7.30 9.65 13.93
CA ALA A 162 6.42 8.53 13.56
C ALA A 162 5.33 8.96 12.55
N ASP A 163 4.88 10.21 12.60
CA ASP A 163 3.96 10.79 11.62
C ASP A 163 4.49 10.71 10.18
N ASP A 164 5.80 10.79 9.95
CA ASP A 164 6.36 10.64 8.60
C ASP A 164 6.15 9.21 8.06
N LEU A 165 6.18 8.19 8.93
CA LEU A 165 5.85 6.83 8.52
C LEU A 165 4.37 6.72 8.12
N VAL A 166 3.48 7.38 8.86
CA VAL A 166 2.05 7.43 8.53
C VAL A 166 1.84 8.17 7.20
N ARG A 167 2.54 9.29 6.96
CA ARG A 167 2.51 10.03 5.69
C ARG A 167 2.98 9.17 4.52
N GLY A 168 4.09 8.46 4.67
CA GLY A 168 4.64 7.56 3.65
C GLY A 168 3.66 6.44 3.29
N CYS A 169 3.08 5.79 4.30
CA CYS A 169 2.07 4.75 4.11
C CYS A 169 0.79 5.31 3.44
N LEU A 170 0.29 6.46 3.90
CA LEU A 170 -0.87 7.12 3.28
C LEU A 170 -0.61 7.48 1.82
N LEU A 171 0.55 8.02 1.48
CA LEU A 171 0.89 8.35 0.09
C LEU A 171 0.93 7.09 -0.78
N LEU A 172 1.58 6.02 -0.30
CA LEU A 172 1.59 4.71 -0.98
C LEU A 172 0.18 4.24 -1.31
N LEU A 173 -0.71 4.33 -0.33
CA LEU A 173 -2.09 3.89 -0.48
C LEU A 173 -2.91 4.81 -1.40
N GLU A 174 -2.82 6.14 -1.24
CA GLU A 174 -3.56 7.12 -2.05
C GLU A 174 -3.17 7.05 -3.53
N VAL A 175 -1.87 6.90 -3.83
CA VAL A 175 -1.38 6.70 -5.18
C VAL A 175 -1.76 5.30 -5.68
N GLY A 176 -1.59 4.26 -4.86
CA GLY A 176 -1.93 2.89 -5.24
C GLY A 176 -3.39 2.72 -5.64
N ILE A 177 -4.34 3.25 -4.86
CA ILE A 177 -5.77 3.13 -5.19
C ILE A 177 -6.22 4.00 -6.36
N MET A 178 -5.34 4.77 -7.00
CA MET A 178 -5.63 5.35 -8.32
C MET A 178 -5.79 4.25 -9.37
N GLN A 179 -5.17 3.08 -9.18
CA GLN A 179 -5.35 1.91 -10.01
C GLN A 179 -6.66 1.20 -9.65
N PRO A 180 -7.61 1.05 -10.60
CA PRO A 180 -8.86 0.32 -10.35
C PRO A 180 -8.64 -1.11 -9.84
N LYS A 181 -7.60 -1.79 -10.33
CA LYS A 181 -7.22 -3.13 -9.91
C LYS A 181 -6.98 -3.21 -8.39
N LEU A 182 -6.25 -2.25 -7.81
CA LEU A 182 -5.96 -2.25 -6.36
C LEU A 182 -7.19 -1.87 -5.51
N GLN A 183 -8.15 -1.11 -6.06
CA GLN A 183 -9.43 -0.88 -5.39
C GLN A 183 -10.24 -2.17 -5.24
N VAL A 184 -10.09 -3.12 -6.19
CA VAL A 184 -10.76 -4.41 -6.20
C VAL A 184 -10.00 -5.44 -5.36
N LEU A 185 -8.73 -5.69 -5.69
CA LEU A 185 -7.93 -6.74 -5.08
C LEU A 185 -7.48 -6.37 -3.66
N GLY A 186 -7.32 -5.09 -3.36
CA GLY A 186 -6.83 -4.62 -2.07
C GLY A 186 -5.35 -4.89 -1.85
N GLY A 187 -4.97 -5.04 -0.57
CA GLY A 187 -3.58 -5.27 -0.21
C GLY A 187 -3.36 -5.97 1.12
N THR A 188 -2.16 -6.50 1.27
CA THR A 188 -1.62 -7.10 2.49
C THR A 188 -0.40 -6.31 2.95
N ALA A 189 -0.32 -6.03 4.25
CA ALA A 189 0.85 -5.37 4.84
C ALA A 189 1.73 -6.39 5.58
N ILE A 190 3.05 -6.28 5.44
CA ILE A 190 4.04 -6.90 6.32
C ILE A 190 4.71 -5.80 7.12
N LEU A 191 4.68 -5.90 8.45
CA LEU A 191 5.49 -5.08 9.35
C LEU A 191 6.67 -5.92 9.80
N ASP A 192 7.85 -5.60 9.29
CA ASP A 192 9.09 -6.24 9.68
C ASP A 192 9.72 -5.47 10.84
N CYS A 193 9.73 -6.11 12.00
CA CYS A 193 10.27 -5.57 13.23
C CYS A 193 11.77 -5.85 13.42
N GLU A 194 12.45 -6.45 12.45
CA GLU A 194 13.90 -6.65 12.53
C GLU A 194 14.61 -5.29 12.73
N GLY A 195 15.48 -5.21 13.75
CA GLY A 195 16.17 -3.98 14.12
C GLY A 195 15.34 -3.00 14.97
N MET A 196 14.05 -3.26 15.22
CA MET A 196 13.27 -2.43 16.15
C MET A 196 13.78 -2.53 17.58
N THR A 197 13.77 -1.40 18.26
CA THR A 197 14.18 -1.26 19.66
C THR A 197 13.09 -0.57 20.47
N LEU A 198 13.23 -0.53 21.80
CA LEU A 198 12.31 0.22 22.66
C LEU A 198 12.25 1.72 22.31
N LYS A 199 13.30 2.29 21.70
CA LYS A 199 13.30 3.67 21.21
C LYS A 199 12.23 3.89 20.14
N HIS A 200 12.12 2.96 19.19
CA HIS A 200 11.08 2.99 18.16
C HIS A 200 9.69 2.87 18.80
N MET A 201 9.53 1.93 19.76
CA MET A 201 8.25 1.73 20.45
C MET A 201 7.78 2.96 21.22
N ARG A 202 8.69 3.73 21.82
CA ARG A 202 8.33 4.96 22.56
C ARG A 202 7.68 6.01 21.68
N GLN A 203 7.94 5.99 20.37
CA GLN A 203 7.32 6.91 19.41
C GLN A 203 5.92 6.45 18.97
N LEU A 204 5.58 5.18 19.14
CA LEU A 204 4.25 4.65 18.82
C LEU A 204 3.27 5.05 19.94
N SER A 205 2.88 6.32 19.96
CA SER A 205 1.89 6.83 20.91
C SER A 205 0.49 6.28 20.61
N PRO A 206 -0.47 6.38 21.57
CA PRO A 206 -1.87 6.06 21.28
C PRO A 206 -2.44 6.85 20.08
N SER A 207 -2.01 8.09 19.87
CA SER A 207 -2.41 8.90 18.71
C SER A 207 -1.90 8.27 17.40
N ILE A 208 -0.64 7.84 17.34
CA ILE A 208 -0.10 7.14 16.17
C ILE A 208 -0.83 5.82 15.95
N ALA A 209 -1.12 5.06 17.00
CA ALA A 209 -1.88 3.82 16.89
C ALA A 209 -3.27 4.06 16.29
N VAL A 210 -4.01 5.07 16.74
CA VAL A 210 -5.31 5.45 16.17
C VAL A 210 -5.16 5.82 14.69
N LYS A 211 -4.14 6.59 14.31
CA LYS A 211 -3.85 6.92 12.90
C LYS A 211 -3.62 5.66 12.05
N VAL A 212 -2.77 4.75 12.51
CA VAL A 212 -2.49 3.48 11.81
C VAL A 212 -3.76 2.64 11.67
N MET A 213 -4.60 2.54 12.70
CA MET A 213 -5.86 1.78 12.63
C MET A 213 -6.88 2.41 11.66
N ASN A 214 -6.89 3.74 11.54
CA ASN A 214 -7.68 4.43 10.52
C ASN A 214 -7.23 4.04 9.10
N VAL A 215 -5.93 4.02 8.88
CA VAL A 215 -5.30 3.62 7.61
C VAL A 215 -5.53 2.13 7.31
N MET A 216 -5.48 1.26 8.32
CA MET A 216 -5.56 -0.21 8.18
C MET A 216 -6.94 -0.75 7.77
N GLY A 217 -7.97 0.09 7.67
CA GLY A 217 -9.27 -0.33 7.12
C GLY A 217 -10.51 0.34 7.73
N PHE A 218 -10.34 1.19 8.75
CA PHE A 218 -11.47 1.90 9.34
C PHE A 218 -11.92 3.10 8.51
N ALA A 219 -11.00 3.95 8.07
CA ALA A 219 -11.28 5.19 7.34
C ALA A 219 -10.79 5.17 5.89
N PHE A 220 -9.80 4.34 5.55
CA PHE A 220 -9.25 4.30 4.19
C PHE A 220 -10.03 3.34 3.25
N PRO A 221 -10.30 3.70 1.98
CA PRO A 221 -11.07 2.89 1.04
C PRO A 221 -10.24 1.81 0.35
N LEU A 222 -9.74 0.85 1.13
CA LEU A 222 -9.01 -0.32 0.64
C LEU A 222 -9.54 -1.60 1.28
N HIS A 223 -9.52 -2.70 0.51
CA HIS A 223 -9.68 -4.04 1.04
C HIS A 223 -8.39 -4.52 1.72
N GLN A 224 -8.30 -4.38 3.05
CA GLN A 224 -7.20 -4.96 3.81
C GLN A 224 -7.37 -6.49 3.91
N ARG A 225 -6.43 -7.24 3.33
CA ARG A 225 -6.41 -8.72 3.34
C ARG A 225 -5.80 -9.26 4.63
N GLY A 226 -4.71 -8.65 5.08
CA GLY A 226 -4.02 -9.03 6.31
C GLY A 226 -2.96 -8.02 6.70
N VAL A 227 -2.57 -8.03 7.97
CA VAL A 227 -1.38 -7.36 8.49
C VAL A 227 -0.53 -8.39 9.22
N HIS A 228 0.67 -8.62 8.72
CA HIS A 228 1.55 -9.68 9.17
C HIS A 228 2.78 -9.08 9.82
N ILE A 229 3.02 -9.41 11.08
CA ILE A 229 4.12 -8.87 11.87
C ILE A 229 5.19 -9.95 12.02
N VAL A 230 6.37 -9.69 11.46
CA VAL A 230 7.51 -10.62 11.45
C VAL A 230 8.69 -10.04 12.23
N ASN A 231 9.63 -10.90 12.61
CA ASN A 231 10.86 -10.54 13.34
C ASN A 231 10.62 -9.70 14.61
N CYS A 232 9.44 -9.86 15.21
CA CYS A 232 9.02 -9.11 16.38
C CYS A 232 9.33 -9.90 17.66
N SER A 233 10.10 -9.27 18.56
CA SER A 233 10.43 -9.89 19.85
C SER A 233 9.20 -10.06 20.74
N ARG A 234 9.26 -11.01 21.69
CA ARG A 234 8.18 -11.23 22.67
C ARG A 234 7.79 -9.98 23.45
N VAL A 235 8.75 -9.10 23.72
CA VAL A 235 8.50 -7.84 24.44
C VAL A 235 7.74 -6.87 23.55
N LEU A 236 8.18 -6.68 22.30
CA LEU A 236 7.54 -5.79 21.34
C LEU A 236 6.10 -6.24 21.03
N GLU A 237 5.89 -7.53 20.81
CA GLU A 237 4.54 -8.07 20.56
C GLU A 237 3.56 -7.79 21.70
N LYS A 238 3.98 -7.96 22.97
CA LYS A 238 3.13 -7.61 24.12
C LYS A 238 2.76 -6.13 24.10
N LEU A 239 3.69 -5.26 23.73
CA LEU A 239 3.43 -3.82 23.59
C LEU A 239 2.47 -3.54 22.42
N PHE A 240 2.60 -4.25 21.29
CA PHE A 240 1.63 -4.13 20.19
C PHE A 240 0.21 -4.48 20.63
N TYR A 241 0.03 -5.58 21.38
CA TYR A 241 -1.29 -5.95 21.90
C TYR A 241 -1.90 -4.88 22.82
N LEU A 242 -1.08 -4.08 23.51
CA LEU A 242 -1.59 -2.96 24.30
C LEU A 242 -2.25 -1.87 23.42
N PHE A 243 -1.93 -1.78 22.13
CA PHE A 243 -2.59 -0.83 21.23
C PHE A 243 -3.97 -1.28 20.77
N ARG A 244 -4.32 -2.56 20.96
CA ARG A 244 -5.63 -3.10 20.59
C ARG A 244 -6.80 -2.34 21.24
N ARG A 245 -6.61 -1.86 22.47
CA ARG A 245 -7.63 -1.09 23.20
C ARG A 245 -7.92 0.29 22.59
N PHE A 246 -7.05 0.81 21.73
CA PHE A 246 -7.25 2.09 21.04
C PHE A 246 -7.84 1.90 19.64
N ALA A 247 -8.13 0.66 19.23
CA ALA A 247 -8.78 0.40 17.96
C ALA A 247 -10.20 1.00 17.97
N PRO A 248 -10.58 1.78 16.96
CA PRO A 248 -11.93 2.32 16.85
C PRO A 248 -12.98 1.24 16.55
N ALA A 249 -12.56 0.06 16.11
CA ALA A 249 -13.38 -1.13 15.92
C ALA A 249 -12.58 -2.40 16.24
N SER A 250 -13.22 -3.38 16.88
CA SER A 250 -12.55 -4.59 17.39
C SER A 250 -12.11 -5.54 16.28
N ASP A 251 -12.86 -5.57 15.18
CA ASP A 251 -12.66 -6.44 14.00
C ASP A 251 -11.39 -6.10 13.21
N LEU A 252 -10.85 -4.89 13.38
CA LEU A 252 -9.59 -4.49 12.75
C LEU A 252 -8.43 -5.41 13.17
N TRP A 253 -8.45 -5.94 14.40
CA TRP A 253 -7.39 -6.83 14.89
C TRP A 253 -7.54 -8.28 14.46
N ASP A 254 -8.69 -8.67 13.91
CA ASP A 254 -8.95 -10.06 13.51
C ASP A 254 -8.08 -10.47 12.31
N LYS A 255 -7.49 -9.48 11.61
CA LYS A 255 -6.59 -9.66 10.47
C LYS A 255 -5.13 -9.33 10.79
N VAL A 256 -4.77 -9.19 12.07
CA VAL A 256 -3.40 -8.93 12.50
C VAL A 256 -2.77 -10.22 13.01
N PHE A 257 -1.68 -10.65 12.39
CA PHE A 257 -1.02 -11.92 12.66
C PHE A 257 0.43 -11.70 13.09
N PHE A 258 0.86 -12.34 14.17
CA PHE A 258 2.25 -12.30 14.65
C PHE A 258 2.95 -13.61 14.32
N HIS A 259 4.05 -13.53 13.57
CA HIS A 259 4.81 -14.71 13.13
C HIS A 259 6.17 -14.83 13.82
N ARG A 260 6.68 -13.77 14.45
CA ARG A 260 8.06 -13.71 14.95
C ARG A 260 9.04 -14.07 13.81
N GLU A 261 10.02 -14.92 14.05
CA GLU A 261 10.97 -15.44 13.04
C GLU A 261 10.44 -16.70 12.30
N ASN A 262 9.17 -17.07 12.48
CA ASN A 262 8.58 -18.25 11.84
C ASN A 262 7.94 -17.90 10.49
N TYR A 263 8.73 -17.85 9.42
CA TYR A 263 8.22 -17.59 8.08
C TYR A 263 7.33 -18.70 7.51
N VAL A 264 7.40 -19.94 8.02
CA VAL A 264 6.43 -20.98 7.65
C VAL A 264 5.02 -20.59 8.12
N SER A 265 4.89 -19.92 9.27
CA SER A 265 3.61 -19.37 9.73
C SER A 265 3.10 -18.24 8.85
N LEU A 266 4.00 -17.37 8.36
CA LEU A 266 3.66 -16.32 7.39
C LEU A 266 3.16 -16.95 6.08
N GLN A 267 3.86 -17.97 5.59
CA GLN A 267 3.58 -18.65 4.32
C GLN A 267 2.25 -19.40 4.29
N LYS A 268 1.65 -19.68 5.45
CA LYS A 268 0.27 -20.20 5.56
C LYS A 268 -0.80 -19.16 5.19
N HIS A 269 -0.45 -17.88 5.23
CA HIS A 269 -1.37 -16.77 4.94
C HIS A 269 -1.03 -16.09 3.61
N ILE A 270 0.26 -16.01 3.27
CA ILE A 270 0.74 -15.40 2.03
C ILE A 270 1.60 -16.43 1.31
N ASP A 271 1.20 -16.82 0.11
CA ASP A 271 1.96 -17.78 -0.67
C ASP A 271 3.37 -17.27 -1.01
N PRO A 272 4.38 -18.15 -0.97
CA PRO A 272 5.75 -17.83 -1.37
C PRO A 272 5.89 -17.11 -2.72
N GLU A 273 4.99 -17.34 -3.67
CA GLU A 273 4.97 -16.63 -4.96
C GLU A 273 4.76 -15.12 -4.82
N CYS A 274 4.12 -14.65 -3.75
CA CYS A 274 3.90 -13.22 -3.52
C CYS A 274 5.03 -12.59 -2.69
N LEU A 275 5.88 -13.40 -2.07
CA LEU A 275 6.84 -12.95 -1.07
C LEU A 275 8.23 -12.65 -1.68
N PRO A 276 8.94 -11.66 -1.13
CA PRO A 276 10.37 -11.52 -1.36
C PRO A 276 11.20 -12.70 -0.84
N GLU A 277 12.40 -12.87 -1.39
CA GLU A 277 13.37 -13.89 -0.95
C GLU A 277 13.63 -13.85 0.56
N ARG A 278 13.68 -12.65 1.15
CA ARG A 278 13.87 -12.40 2.59
C ARG A 278 12.85 -13.11 3.49
N TYR A 279 11.64 -13.37 2.96
CA TYR A 279 10.55 -14.03 3.67
C TYR A 279 10.25 -15.43 3.12
N GLY A 280 11.22 -16.00 2.38
CA GLY A 280 11.14 -17.34 1.80
C GLY A 280 10.32 -17.45 0.52
N GLY A 281 10.16 -16.34 -0.21
CA GLY A 281 9.62 -16.32 -1.56
C GLY A 281 10.72 -16.15 -2.62
N PHE A 282 10.36 -15.54 -3.75
CA PHE A 282 11.28 -15.30 -4.88
C PHE A 282 11.03 -13.99 -5.64
N ARG A 283 10.14 -13.13 -5.12
CA ARG A 283 9.87 -11.83 -5.73
C ARG A 283 10.95 -10.82 -5.37
N GLN A 284 11.16 -9.86 -6.26
CA GLN A 284 11.91 -8.65 -5.91
C GLN A 284 10.94 -7.62 -5.34
N SER A 285 11.37 -6.93 -4.29
CA SER A 285 10.67 -5.75 -3.80
C SER A 285 11.23 -4.49 -4.46
N VAL A 286 10.40 -3.46 -4.51
CA VAL A 286 10.71 -2.11 -4.96
C VAL A 286 10.58 -1.18 -3.77
N THR A 287 11.61 -0.40 -3.48
CA THR A 287 11.58 0.57 -2.39
C THR A 287 10.64 1.74 -2.71
N LEU A 288 10.17 2.43 -1.67
CA LEU A 288 9.35 3.64 -1.86
C LEU A 288 10.11 4.72 -2.65
N GLY A 289 11.42 4.84 -2.46
CA GLY A 289 12.25 5.81 -3.17
C GLY A 289 12.32 5.53 -4.67
N GLU A 290 12.53 4.26 -5.05
CA GLU A 290 12.48 3.81 -6.45
C GLU A 290 11.09 4.02 -7.05
N TRP A 291 10.03 3.61 -6.34
CA TRP A 291 8.66 3.71 -6.82
C TRP A 291 8.21 5.16 -7.03
N LEU A 292 8.46 6.06 -6.08
CA LEU A 292 8.13 7.49 -6.24
C LEU A 292 8.95 8.17 -7.33
N THR A 293 10.19 7.73 -7.56
CA THR A 293 11.02 8.22 -8.67
C THR A 293 10.45 7.78 -10.01
N ALA A 294 10.00 6.53 -10.12
CA ALA A 294 9.31 6.04 -11.31
C ALA A 294 8.00 6.79 -11.55
N ILE A 295 7.17 6.98 -10.52
CA ILE A 295 5.94 7.80 -10.62
C ILE A 295 6.29 9.20 -11.10
N LYS A 296 7.30 9.87 -10.52
CA LYS A 296 7.67 11.22 -10.95
C LYS A 296 8.09 11.29 -12.42
N MET A 297 8.74 10.25 -12.92
CA MET A 297 9.24 10.16 -14.28
C MET A 297 8.13 9.86 -15.29
N TYR A 298 7.18 8.98 -14.94
CA TYR A 298 6.18 8.44 -15.86
C TYR A 298 4.75 8.93 -15.58
N LYS A 299 4.55 9.78 -14.55
CA LYS A 299 3.22 10.30 -14.21
C LYS A 299 2.54 10.93 -15.42
N ARG A 300 1.24 10.73 -15.49
CA ARG A 300 0.35 11.35 -16.48
C ARG A 300 0.11 12.82 -16.12
N ASP A 301 -0.36 13.59 -17.10
CA ASP A 301 -0.63 15.03 -16.93
C ASP A 301 -1.66 15.32 -15.83
N ASP A 302 -2.58 14.40 -15.56
CA ASP A 302 -3.64 14.53 -14.55
C ASP A 302 -3.17 14.18 -13.12
N PHE A 303 -2.01 13.56 -12.96
CA PHE A 303 -1.52 13.09 -11.66
C PHE A 303 -1.33 14.23 -10.66
N ASP A 304 -0.73 15.35 -11.07
CA ASP A 304 -0.48 16.47 -10.16
C ASP A 304 -1.78 17.12 -9.71
N ALA A 305 -2.77 17.25 -10.60
CA ALA A 305 -4.09 17.74 -10.26
C ALA A 305 -4.79 16.79 -9.27
N ASP A 306 -4.71 15.48 -9.52
CA ASP A 306 -5.29 14.46 -8.64
C ASP A 306 -4.68 14.51 -7.23
N ILE A 307 -3.35 14.55 -7.12
CA ILE A 307 -2.62 14.58 -5.85
C ILE A 307 -2.82 15.90 -5.11
N SER A 308 -2.81 17.03 -5.84
CA SER A 308 -3.06 18.34 -5.25
C SER A 308 -4.49 18.48 -4.72
N SER A 309 -5.48 17.92 -5.42
CA SER A 309 -6.89 17.95 -4.98
C SER A 309 -7.11 17.25 -3.63
N ILE A 310 -6.29 16.25 -3.30
CA ILE A 310 -6.30 15.57 -2.00
C ILE A 310 -5.27 16.15 -1.02
N GLY A 311 -4.77 17.37 -1.28
CA GLY A 311 -4.08 18.23 -0.31
C GLY A 311 -2.55 18.20 -0.33
N TYR A 312 -1.94 17.31 -1.11
CA TYR A 312 -0.47 17.26 -1.22
C TYR A 312 0.06 18.44 -2.05
N ALA A 313 1.30 18.85 -1.76
CA ALA A 313 2.03 19.83 -2.57
C ALA A 313 2.76 19.14 -3.72
N ILE A 314 2.85 19.82 -4.87
CA ILE A 314 3.49 19.37 -6.12
C ILE A 314 4.91 19.92 -6.24
#